data_AF-A0A6G1Z7B7-F1
#
_entry.id   AF-A0A6G1Z7B7-F1
#
_cell.length_a   1.000
_cell.length_b   1.000
_cell.length_c   1.000
_cell.angle_alpha   90.00
_cell.angle_beta   90.00
_cell.angle_gamma   90.00
#
_symmetry.space_group_name_H-M   'P 1'
#
loop_
_entity.id
_entity.type
_entity.pdbx_description
1 polymer ?
#
loop_
_entity_poly.entity_id
_entity_poly.type
_entity_poly.pdbx_seq_one_letter_code
_entity_poly.pdbx_strand_id
1 'polypeptide(L)'
;MSESLKQRLAEFKNRLNRLPEAEETPRTTLQILGRSRIEQDWQRLLFYFLSPDEAHGLESALLEHLMTALSEREGLDFAFSRFDLDNTHVELEVVTSNGRRPDAVFWSSEDWFLCWELKVTAAEGTDQTPDYVAADSFPSIDLHKDNVPCSGHRYLYLAPEGSPPPKADEFHQVSWEWVSSELQSFLSKSHGRYPAQTTAQLNDFISTIQTELTMTEYRENQQEKANLYFDYYDEIKEAQAAFDKQWDAFAEDWAVQLAQLFDESGTGETSTNSDNDVILTFDGNRDQWIFRQGYPDWAGITKERWWRNKADLSPISPTAEADDQIRLAFYHRLRQNRERAIRDDTLEFQLWHGTSSTDEFEYAFRDALAKKVDGLTRGCPQAVTLTGKRGNPLIATYDIPVEEYDDFFQAYLAALQDGLLDLAVEHSELIDAIDQSFEENLQIFE
;
A
#
# COMPACT_ATOMS: atom_id res chain seq x y z
N MET A 1 -6.16 3.67 -21.90
CA MET A 1 -6.97 3.11 -20.80
C MET A 1 -8.25 2.52 -21.38
N SER A 2 -8.62 1.29 -21.06
CA SER A 2 -9.85 0.66 -21.59
C SER A 2 -11.11 1.33 -21.00
N GLU A 3 -12.21 1.39 -21.76
CA GLU A 3 -13.49 1.91 -21.25
C GLU A 3 -13.98 1.12 -20.03
N SER A 4 -13.70 -0.19 -20.01
CA SER A 4 -14.01 -1.07 -18.87
C SER A 4 -13.30 -0.62 -17.59
N LEU A 5 -12.00 -0.32 -17.66
CA LEU A 5 -11.24 0.13 -16.48
C LEU A 5 -11.73 1.49 -15.98
N LYS A 6 -12.05 2.42 -16.89
CA LYS A 6 -12.64 3.73 -16.53
C LYS A 6 -13.97 3.55 -15.81
N GLN A 7 -14.83 2.65 -16.28
CA GLN A 7 -16.13 2.39 -15.65
C GLN A 7 -15.98 1.79 -14.25
N ARG A 8 -15.06 0.82 -14.07
CA ARG A 8 -14.82 0.20 -12.76
C ARG A 8 -14.17 1.16 -11.77
N LEU A 9 -13.21 1.99 -12.18
CA LEU A 9 -12.61 3.03 -11.32
C LEU A 9 -13.62 4.13 -10.96
N ALA A 10 -14.51 4.50 -11.88
CA ALA A 10 -15.61 5.41 -11.57
C ALA A 10 -16.59 4.79 -10.55
N GLU A 11 -16.85 3.49 -10.64
CA GLU A 11 -17.64 2.77 -9.65
C GLU A 11 -16.94 2.73 -8.28
N PHE A 12 -15.64 2.43 -8.24
CA PHE A 12 -14.82 2.51 -7.03
C PHE A 12 -14.89 3.89 -6.38
N LYS A 13 -14.63 4.96 -7.14
CA LYS A 13 -14.71 6.35 -6.65
C LYS A 13 -16.10 6.68 -6.12
N ASN A 14 -17.15 6.27 -6.83
CA ASN A 14 -18.53 6.48 -6.38
C ASN A 14 -18.85 5.71 -5.09
N ARG A 15 -18.36 4.48 -4.92
CA ARG A 15 -18.54 3.70 -3.69
C ARG A 15 -17.74 4.29 -2.53
N LEU A 16 -16.49 4.68 -2.77
CA LEU A 16 -15.63 5.33 -1.78
C LEU A 16 -16.22 6.66 -1.30
N ASN A 17 -16.72 7.51 -2.21
CA ASN A 17 -17.34 8.80 -1.87
C ASN A 17 -18.72 8.66 -1.21
N ARG A 18 -19.34 7.48 -1.32
CA ARG A 18 -20.60 7.14 -0.66
C ARG A 18 -20.39 6.51 0.71
N LEU A 19 -19.15 6.19 1.09
CA LEU A 19 -18.84 5.86 2.49
C LEU A 19 -19.11 7.11 3.34
N PRO A 20 -20.09 7.08 4.25
CA PRO A 20 -20.31 8.21 5.15
C PRO A 20 -19.18 8.29 6.18
N GLU A 21 -18.92 9.48 6.73
CA GLU A 21 -18.13 9.61 7.96
C GLU A 21 -18.90 9.14 9.22
N ALA A 22 -20.13 8.62 9.11
CA ALA A 22 -21.02 8.37 10.26
C ALA A 22 -21.80 7.02 10.27
N GLU A 23 -21.61 6.33 11.40
CA GLU A 23 -22.48 5.53 12.29
C GLU A 23 -23.06 4.14 11.94
N GLU A 24 -23.47 3.73 10.73
CA GLU A 24 -23.99 2.34 10.58
C GLU A 24 -23.63 1.67 9.26
N THR A 25 -22.99 0.50 9.37
CA THR A 25 -22.69 -0.41 8.27
C THR A 25 -23.95 -1.00 7.61
N PRO A 26 -23.86 -1.39 6.32
CA PRO A 26 -24.87 -2.24 5.70
C PRO A 26 -25.05 -3.52 6.49
N ARG A 27 -26.30 -3.83 6.82
CA ARG A 27 -26.65 -5.05 7.54
C ARG A 27 -26.14 -6.28 6.78
N THR A 28 -25.51 -7.20 7.51
CA THR A 28 -25.11 -8.49 6.96
C THR A 28 -26.33 -9.35 6.61
N THR A 29 -26.12 -10.44 5.87
CA THR A 29 -27.23 -11.33 5.48
C THR A 29 -28.04 -11.80 6.70
N LEU A 30 -27.37 -12.20 7.78
CA LEU A 30 -28.07 -12.64 9.00
C LEU A 30 -28.81 -11.49 9.69
N GLN A 31 -28.28 -10.27 9.66
CA GLN A 31 -28.96 -9.10 10.23
C GLN A 31 -30.18 -8.68 9.40
N ILE A 32 -30.09 -8.74 8.06
CA ILE A 32 -31.22 -8.49 7.16
C ILE A 32 -32.35 -9.50 7.42
N LEU A 33 -31.99 -10.76 7.61
CA LEU A 33 -32.96 -11.83 7.90
C LEU A 33 -33.48 -11.80 9.35
N GLY A 34 -32.93 -10.95 10.22
CA GLY A 34 -33.27 -10.91 11.65
C GLY A 34 -32.84 -12.17 12.41
N ARG A 35 -31.80 -12.83 11.92
CA ARG A 35 -31.29 -14.13 12.39
C ARG A 35 -29.90 -14.03 13.03
N SER A 36 -29.34 -12.83 13.13
CA SER A 36 -27.99 -12.60 13.69
C SER A 36 -27.84 -13.00 15.16
N ARG A 37 -28.93 -13.24 15.88
CA ARG A 37 -28.90 -13.74 17.28
C ARG A 37 -29.24 -15.23 17.41
N ILE A 38 -29.40 -15.95 16.30
CA ILE A 38 -29.73 -17.38 16.31
C ILE A 38 -28.41 -18.16 16.18
N GLU A 39 -27.98 -18.77 17.29
CA GLU A 39 -26.74 -19.55 17.40
C GLU A 39 -26.62 -20.63 16.31
N GLN A 40 -27.73 -21.33 16.02
CA GLN A 40 -27.77 -22.37 14.98
C GLN A 40 -27.40 -21.85 13.59
N ASP A 41 -27.66 -20.58 13.27
CA ASP A 41 -27.30 -20.03 11.96
C ASP A 41 -25.82 -19.69 11.87
N TRP A 42 -25.20 -19.29 12.99
CA TRP A 42 -23.75 -19.08 13.08
C TRP A 42 -23.00 -20.39 12.97
N GLN A 43 -23.47 -21.41 13.68
CA GLN A 43 -22.98 -22.79 13.59
C GLN A 43 -23.01 -23.27 12.13
N ARG A 44 -24.15 -23.16 11.45
CA ARG A 44 -24.29 -23.60 10.06
C ARG A 44 -23.33 -22.88 9.13
N LEU A 45 -23.17 -21.56 9.25
CA LEU A 45 -22.25 -20.80 8.41
C LEU A 45 -20.79 -21.16 8.67
N LEU A 46 -20.36 -21.17 9.94
CA LEU A 46 -18.99 -21.51 10.29
C LEU A 46 -18.62 -22.90 9.76
N PHE A 47 -19.46 -23.90 10.04
CA PHE A 47 -19.16 -25.26 9.67
C PHE A 47 -19.37 -25.58 8.20
N TYR A 48 -20.26 -24.87 7.51
CA TYR A 48 -20.30 -24.90 6.05
C TYR A 48 -18.92 -24.55 5.46
N PHE A 49 -18.27 -23.48 5.92
CA PHE A 49 -16.95 -23.10 5.40
C PHE A 49 -15.80 -24.00 5.86
N LEU A 50 -15.95 -24.70 6.99
CA LEU A 50 -14.95 -25.62 7.52
C LEU A 50 -15.09 -27.06 6.99
N SER A 51 -16.15 -27.38 6.26
CA SER A 51 -16.43 -28.74 5.79
C SER A 51 -15.81 -28.96 4.41
N PRO A 52 -14.76 -29.78 4.25
CA PRO A 52 -14.08 -29.95 2.96
C PRO A 52 -14.99 -30.45 1.82
N ASP A 53 -16.05 -31.18 2.17
CA ASP A 53 -17.02 -31.77 1.24
C ASP A 53 -18.09 -30.79 0.74
N GLU A 54 -18.16 -29.58 1.30
CA GLU A 54 -19.17 -28.58 0.94
C GLU A 54 -18.80 -27.78 -0.33
N ALA A 55 -19.82 -27.31 -1.04
CA ALA A 55 -19.66 -26.65 -2.34
C ALA A 55 -19.20 -25.17 -2.24
N HIS A 56 -18.31 -24.84 -1.30
CA HIS A 56 -17.71 -23.51 -1.16
C HIS A 56 -16.40 -23.35 -1.94
N GLY A 57 -15.76 -24.42 -2.40
CA GLY A 57 -14.55 -24.33 -3.22
C GLY A 57 -13.29 -23.83 -2.47
N LEU A 58 -13.26 -24.01 -1.15
CA LEU A 58 -12.04 -23.83 -0.32
C LEU A 58 -11.33 -25.16 -0.06
N GLU A 59 -11.95 -26.29 -0.45
CA GLU A 59 -11.46 -27.64 -0.13
C GLU A 59 -11.15 -27.75 1.38
N SER A 60 -10.05 -28.38 1.76
CA SER A 60 -9.58 -28.46 3.15
C SER A 60 -8.79 -27.23 3.61
N ALA A 61 -8.58 -26.21 2.78
CA ALA A 61 -7.60 -25.16 3.05
C ALA A 61 -7.96 -24.24 4.23
N LEU A 62 -9.23 -23.88 4.39
CA LEU A 62 -9.67 -23.07 5.53
C LEU A 62 -9.61 -23.89 6.83
N LEU A 63 -10.02 -25.15 6.77
CA LEU A 63 -9.92 -26.08 7.87
C LEU A 63 -8.46 -26.29 8.30
N GLU A 64 -7.54 -26.51 7.34
CA GLU A 64 -6.10 -26.61 7.58
C GLU A 64 -5.56 -25.37 8.28
N HIS A 65 -5.95 -24.18 7.81
CA HIS A 65 -5.54 -22.92 8.40
C HIS A 65 -5.96 -22.83 9.88
N LEU A 66 -7.24 -23.09 10.16
CA LEU A 66 -7.78 -23.01 11.51
C LEU A 66 -7.17 -24.07 12.43
N MET A 67 -7.02 -25.31 11.95
CA MET A 67 -6.41 -26.39 12.72
C MET A 67 -4.94 -26.13 13.00
N THR A 68 -4.19 -25.56 12.05
CA THR A 68 -2.81 -25.12 12.26
C THR A 68 -2.76 -24.04 13.35
N ALA A 69 -3.62 -23.01 13.25
CA ALA A 69 -3.67 -21.95 14.24
C ALA A 69 -4.05 -22.48 15.64
N LEU A 70 -4.96 -23.45 15.73
CA LEU A 70 -5.32 -24.13 16.98
C LEU A 70 -4.15 -24.92 17.57
N SER A 71 -3.35 -25.60 16.73
CA SER A 71 -2.17 -26.38 17.18
C SER A 71 -1.05 -25.52 17.76
N GLU A 72 -0.96 -24.26 17.34
CA GLU A 72 0.04 -23.30 17.80
C GLU A 72 -0.36 -22.59 19.09
N ARG A 73 -1.62 -22.75 19.56
CA ARG A 73 -2.11 -22.09 20.78
C ARG A 73 -1.61 -22.78 22.04
N GLU A 74 -1.17 -21.97 23.00
CA GLU A 74 -0.85 -22.44 24.35
C GLU A 74 -2.08 -23.09 25.00
N GLY A 75 -1.87 -24.31 25.54
CA GLY A 75 -2.90 -25.06 26.26
C GLY A 75 -3.66 -26.08 25.41
N LEU A 76 -3.57 -26.05 24.08
CA LEU A 76 -4.08 -27.08 23.19
C LEU A 76 -2.90 -27.91 22.66
N ASP A 77 -2.60 -29.04 23.30
CA ASP A 77 -1.59 -29.98 22.78
C ASP A 77 -2.21 -30.76 21.61
N PHE A 78 -2.25 -30.10 20.45
CA PHE A 78 -2.99 -30.57 19.27
C PHE A 78 -2.00 -30.81 18.13
N ALA A 79 -1.84 -32.08 17.76
CA ALA A 79 -1.05 -32.48 16.59
C ALA A 79 -1.98 -33.17 15.60
N PHE A 80 -2.03 -32.66 14.37
CA PHE A 80 -2.74 -33.28 13.27
C PHE A 80 -1.80 -33.38 12.06
N SER A 81 -1.97 -34.42 11.25
CA SER A 81 -1.28 -34.51 9.96
C SER A 81 -2.09 -33.75 8.92
N ARG A 82 -1.40 -32.92 8.12
CA ARG A 82 -2.02 -32.28 6.95
C ARG A 82 -2.52 -33.30 5.93
N PHE A 83 -1.93 -34.51 5.90
CA PHE A 83 -2.37 -35.59 5.03
C PHE A 83 -3.68 -36.25 5.49
N ASP A 84 -4.10 -36.03 6.75
CA ASP A 84 -5.34 -36.61 7.30
C ASP A 84 -6.54 -35.68 7.08
N LEU A 85 -6.30 -34.43 6.68
CA LEU A 85 -7.37 -33.44 6.45
C LEU A 85 -8.25 -33.78 5.24
N ASP A 86 -7.69 -34.46 4.25
CA ASP A 86 -8.44 -34.94 3.08
C ASP A 86 -9.43 -36.07 3.43
N ASN A 87 -9.26 -36.71 4.60
CA ASN A 87 -10.16 -37.73 5.13
C ASN A 87 -10.93 -37.25 6.38
N THR A 88 -10.93 -35.94 6.63
CA THR A 88 -11.63 -35.38 7.78
C THR A 88 -13.10 -35.15 7.44
N HIS A 89 -13.98 -35.67 8.29
CA HIS A 89 -15.41 -35.47 8.19
C HIS A 89 -15.89 -34.44 9.21
N VAL A 90 -16.92 -33.69 8.83
CA VAL A 90 -17.56 -32.68 9.67
C VAL A 90 -19.05 -32.95 9.70
N GLU A 91 -19.61 -33.16 10.89
CA GLU A 91 -21.05 -33.36 11.06
C GLU A 91 -21.60 -32.49 12.18
N LEU A 92 -22.83 -32.02 11.98
CA LEU A 92 -23.52 -31.11 12.88
C LEU A 92 -24.55 -31.83 13.74
N GLU A 93 -24.75 -31.33 14.96
CA GLU A 93 -25.79 -31.80 15.89
C GLU A 93 -25.80 -33.33 16.10
N VAL A 94 -24.59 -33.91 16.10
CA VAL A 94 -24.32 -35.35 16.21
C VAL A 94 -24.87 -35.88 17.53
N VAL A 95 -25.64 -36.97 17.51
CA VAL A 95 -26.23 -37.52 18.74
C VAL A 95 -25.21 -38.39 19.45
N THR A 96 -24.93 -38.11 20.72
CA THR A 96 -24.05 -38.92 21.59
C THR A 96 -24.80 -40.11 22.20
N SER A 97 -24.06 -41.10 22.71
CA SER A 97 -24.64 -42.30 23.35
C SER A 97 -25.54 -42.00 24.57
N ASN A 98 -25.32 -40.88 25.25
CA ASN A 98 -26.16 -40.39 26.35
C ASN A 98 -27.29 -39.44 25.90
N GLY A 99 -27.54 -39.32 24.59
CA GLY A 99 -28.67 -38.58 24.02
C GLY A 99 -28.48 -37.06 23.96
N ARG A 100 -27.27 -36.55 24.18
CA ARG A 100 -26.92 -35.14 23.99
C ARG A 100 -26.49 -34.88 22.53
N ARG A 101 -26.33 -33.60 22.18
CA ARG A 101 -26.03 -33.14 20.82
C ARG A 101 -25.01 -32.00 20.87
N PRO A 102 -23.70 -32.26 20.77
CA PRO A 102 -22.73 -31.22 20.46
C PRO A 102 -23.07 -30.54 19.13
N ASP A 103 -22.63 -29.30 18.97
CA ASP A 103 -22.92 -28.50 17.79
C ASP A 103 -22.21 -29.03 16.55
N ALA A 104 -20.97 -29.52 16.69
CA ALA A 104 -20.29 -30.25 15.64
C ALA A 104 -19.30 -31.27 16.18
N VAL A 105 -19.02 -32.29 15.38
CA VAL A 105 -17.92 -33.22 15.59
C VAL A 105 -17.13 -33.30 14.30
N PHE A 106 -15.83 -33.05 14.40
CA PHE A 106 -14.88 -33.29 13.32
C PHE A 106 -14.12 -34.57 13.66
N TRP A 107 -13.86 -35.44 12.70
CA TRP A 107 -13.10 -36.65 12.98
C TRP A 107 -12.36 -37.19 11.77
N SER A 108 -11.24 -37.88 12.06
CA SER A 108 -10.60 -38.86 11.18
C SER A 108 -10.84 -40.23 11.81
N SER A 109 -11.34 -41.18 11.02
CA SER A 109 -11.95 -42.45 11.46
C SER A 109 -11.16 -43.30 12.47
N GLU A 110 -9.85 -43.06 12.63
CA GLU A 110 -8.97 -43.85 13.52
C GLU A 110 -7.94 -43.01 14.33
N ASP A 111 -7.81 -41.70 14.09
CA ASP A 111 -6.69 -40.91 14.61
C ASP A 111 -7.08 -39.92 15.71
N TRP A 112 -8.16 -39.17 15.48
CA TRP A 112 -8.60 -38.10 16.38
C TRP A 112 -10.05 -37.70 16.12
N PHE A 113 -10.67 -37.09 17.13
CA PHE A 113 -11.90 -36.33 16.96
C PHE A 113 -11.82 -35.01 17.71
N LEU A 114 -12.58 -34.04 17.22
CA LEU A 114 -12.71 -32.72 17.79
C LEU A 114 -14.19 -32.38 17.95
N CYS A 115 -14.65 -32.34 19.19
CA CYS A 115 -16.03 -32.02 19.56
C CYS A 115 -16.17 -30.52 19.86
N TRP A 116 -17.14 -29.87 19.22
CA TRP A 116 -17.39 -28.44 19.36
C TRP A 116 -18.70 -28.17 20.11
N GLU A 117 -18.63 -27.23 21.06
CA GLU A 117 -19.80 -26.55 21.62
C GLU A 117 -19.60 -25.04 21.44
N LEU A 118 -20.59 -24.35 20.91
CA LEU A 118 -20.58 -22.95 20.56
C LEU A 118 -21.57 -22.21 21.44
N LYS A 119 -21.24 -20.96 21.75
CA LYS A 119 -22.13 -20.00 22.39
C LYS A 119 -22.02 -18.66 21.69
N VAL A 120 -23.14 -18.02 21.36
CA VAL A 120 -23.15 -16.66 20.78
C VAL A 120 -23.61 -15.63 21.79
N THR A 121 -24.75 -15.87 22.45
CA THR A 121 -25.33 -14.91 23.42
C THR A 121 -25.58 -15.47 24.81
N ALA A 122 -25.65 -16.80 24.95
CA ALA A 122 -25.97 -17.48 26.19
C ALA A 122 -24.74 -18.25 26.71
N ALA A 123 -24.61 -18.39 28.02
CA ALA A 123 -23.60 -19.28 28.59
C ALA A 123 -23.99 -20.76 28.42
N GLU A 124 -23.05 -21.67 28.70
CA GLU A 124 -23.30 -23.11 28.74
C GLU A 124 -24.56 -23.46 29.54
N GLY A 125 -25.39 -24.34 28.98
CA GLY A 125 -26.53 -24.94 29.64
C GLY A 125 -26.14 -25.92 30.75
N THR A 126 -27.13 -26.54 31.37
CA THR A 126 -26.87 -27.45 32.50
C THR A 126 -26.19 -28.74 32.02
N ASP A 127 -24.89 -28.80 32.31
CA ASP A 127 -24.02 -29.98 32.24
C ASP A 127 -23.81 -30.48 30.81
N GLN A 128 -23.77 -29.56 29.85
CA GLN A 128 -23.57 -29.90 28.44
C GLN A 128 -22.17 -30.43 28.19
N THR A 129 -21.13 -29.66 28.55
CA THR A 129 -19.75 -30.06 28.26
C THR A 129 -19.32 -31.31 29.04
N PRO A 130 -19.67 -31.49 30.33
CA PRO A 130 -19.36 -32.73 31.04
C PRO A 130 -20.07 -33.96 30.45
N ASP A 131 -21.31 -33.81 30.00
CA ASP A 131 -22.05 -34.91 29.37
C ASP A 131 -21.42 -35.32 28.03
N TYR A 132 -20.88 -34.39 27.25
CA TYR A 132 -20.17 -34.75 26.01
C TYR A 132 -18.88 -35.51 26.30
N VAL A 133 -18.13 -35.13 27.33
CA VAL A 133 -16.92 -35.84 27.75
C VAL A 133 -17.29 -37.26 28.21
N ALA A 134 -18.34 -37.40 29.02
CA ALA A 134 -18.77 -38.67 29.59
C ALA A 134 -19.43 -39.64 28.60
N ALA A 135 -19.81 -39.19 27.40
CA ALA A 135 -20.38 -40.08 26.39
C ALA A 135 -19.35 -41.09 25.85
N ASP A 136 -19.73 -42.35 25.71
CA ASP A 136 -18.85 -43.43 25.19
C ASP A 136 -18.67 -43.41 23.66
N SER A 137 -19.63 -42.83 22.93
CA SER A 137 -19.62 -42.81 21.47
C SER A 137 -20.51 -41.72 20.86
N PHE A 138 -20.36 -41.55 19.56
CA PHE A 138 -21.20 -40.77 18.66
C PHE A 138 -21.89 -41.70 17.65
N PRO A 139 -23.00 -42.39 18.04
CA PRO A 139 -23.60 -43.45 17.22
C PRO A 139 -24.04 -43.02 15.82
N SER A 140 -24.44 -41.75 15.62
CA SER A 140 -24.92 -41.28 14.30
C SER A 140 -23.84 -41.19 13.23
N ILE A 141 -22.56 -41.21 13.64
CA ILE A 141 -21.39 -41.17 12.75
C ILE A 141 -20.49 -42.42 12.92
N ASP A 142 -21.01 -43.46 13.58
CA ASP A 142 -20.31 -44.73 13.83
C ASP A 142 -18.94 -44.59 14.54
N LEU A 143 -18.80 -43.55 15.38
CA LEU A 143 -17.55 -43.25 16.06
C LEU A 143 -17.62 -43.64 17.54
N HIS A 144 -16.85 -44.67 17.93
CA HIS A 144 -16.63 -45.03 19.33
C HIS A 144 -15.36 -44.39 19.86
N LYS A 145 -15.43 -43.75 21.03
CA LYS A 145 -14.27 -43.05 21.60
C LYS A 145 -13.11 -43.99 21.92
N ASP A 146 -13.41 -45.23 22.30
CA ASP A 146 -12.40 -46.27 22.57
C ASP A 146 -11.62 -46.71 21.32
N ASN A 147 -12.13 -46.42 20.12
CA ASN A 147 -11.42 -46.69 18.87
C ASN A 147 -10.39 -45.60 18.53
N VAL A 148 -10.47 -44.44 19.21
CA VAL A 148 -9.56 -43.31 19.01
C VAL A 148 -8.63 -43.22 20.23
N PRO A 149 -7.31 -43.07 20.06
CA PRO A 149 -6.40 -42.89 21.19
C PRO A 149 -6.87 -41.74 22.11
N CYS A 150 -6.74 -41.86 23.43
CA CYS A 150 -7.14 -40.77 24.34
C CYS A 150 -6.42 -39.45 24.02
N SER A 151 -5.18 -39.54 23.52
CA SER A 151 -4.40 -38.40 23.01
C SER A 151 -4.95 -37.82 21.71
N GLY A 152 -6.00 -38.38 21.11
CA GLY A 152 -6.71 -37.87 19.93
C GLY A 152 -8.10 -37.31 20.26
N HIS A 153 -8.53 -37.33 21.54
CA HIS A 153 -9.81 -36.75 21.95
C HIS A 153 -9.62 -35.25 22.20
N ARG A 154 -10.36 -34.40 21.50
CA ARG A 154 -10.31 -32.95 21.69
C ARG A 154 -11.70 -32.35 21.83
N TYR A 155 -11.77 -31.29 22.62
CA TYR A 155 -13.01 -30.58 22.90
C TYR A 155 -12.75 -29.08 22.85
N LEU A 156 -13.54 -28.36 22.05
CA LEU A 156 -13.46 -26.91 21.89
C LEU A 156 -14.77 -26.25 22.32
N TYR A 157 -14.63 -25.20 23.11
CA TYR A 157 -15.72 -24.34 23.53
C TYR A 157 -15.54 -22.96 22.89
N LEU A 158 -16.38 -22.62 21.92
CA LEU A 158 -16.29 -21.35 21.21
C LEU A 158 -17.32 -20.36 21.77
N ALA A 159 -16.88 -19.28 22.38
CA ALA A 159 -17.77 -18.28 23.01
C ALA A 159 -17.20 -16.86 22.87
N PRO A 160 -18.00 -15.78 22.99
CA PRO A 160 -17.46 -14.42 22.95
C PRO A 160 -16.38 -14.20 24.02
N GLU A 161 -15.44 -13.32 23.75
CA GLU A 161 -14.40 -12.96 24.71
C GLU A 161 -15.01 -12.48 26.04
N GLY A 162 -14.49 -12.98 27.17
CA GLY A 162 -15.02 -12.69 28.50
C GLY A 162 -16.25 -13.51 28.91
N SER A 163 -16.73 -14.45 28.07
CA SER A 163 -17.76 -15.41 28.45
C SER A 163 -17.29 -16.36 29.57
N PRO A 164 -18.21 -16.86 30.42
CA PRO A 164 -17.87 -17.87 31.41
C PRO A 164 -17.21 -19.10 30.77
N PRO A 165 -16.21 -19.70 31.44
CA PRO A 165 -15.54 -20.90 30.93
C PRO A 165 -16.48 -22.11 30.92
N PRO A 166 -16.17 -23.13 30.09
CA PRO A 166 -16.92 -24.39 30.09
C PRO A 166 -16.80 -25.08 31.47
N LYS A 167 -17.81 -25.88 31.82
CA LYS A 167 -17.84 -26.63 33.09
C LYS A 167 -16.90 -27.84 33.10
N ALA A 168 -16.54 -28.36 31.94
CA ALA A 168 -15.63 -29.50 31.81
C ALA A 168 -14.20 -28.99 31.56
N ASP A 169 -13.25 -29.50 32.34
CA ASP A 169 -11.84 -29.10 32.26
C ASP A 169 -11.18 -29.56 30.94
N GLU A 170 -11.75 -30.56 30.26
CA GLU A 170 -11.29 -31.07 28.98
C GLU A 170 -11.59 -30.13 27.81
N PHE A 171 -12.52 -29.17 27.97
CA PHE A 171 -12.88 -28.21 26.93
C PHE A 171 -11.92 -27.02 26.93
N HIS A 172 -11.31 -26.77 25.78
CA HIS A 172 -10.49 -25.59 25.57
C HIS A 172 -11.33 -24.45 25.02
N GLN A 173 -11.35 -23.32 25.74
CA GLN A 173 -12.09 -22.14 25.30
C GLN A 173 -11.33 -21.35 24.24
N VAL A 174 -12.04 -21.00 23.17
CA VAL A 174 -11.59 -20.13 22.09
C VAL A 174 -12.64 -19.03 21.88
N SER A 175 -12.21 -17.84 21.47
CA SER A 175 -13.13 -16.72 21.26
C SER A 175 -13.60 -16.58 19.82
N TRP A 176 -14.84 -16.11 19.63
CA TRP A 176 -15.35 -15.76 18.30
C TRP A 176 -14.53 -14.65 17.63
N GLU A 177 -14.03 -13.71 18.41
CA GLU A 177 -13.13 -12.64 17.97
C GLU A 177 -11.83 -13.23 17.40
N TRP A 178 -11.27 -14.24 18.06
CA TRP A 178 -10.09 -14.94 17.55
C TRP A 178 -10.41 -15.70 16.27
N VAL A 179 -11.51 -16.47 16.24
CA VAL A 179 -11.91 -17.18 15.01
C VAL A 179 -12.11 -16.20 13.85
N SER A 180 -12.81 -15.10 14.07
CA SER A 180 -12.98 -14.02 13.08
C SER A 180 -11.64 -13.51 12.55
N SER A 181 -10.65 -13.30 13.44
CA SER A 181 -9.32 -12.87 13.04
C SER A 181 -8.56 -13.90 12.20
N GLU A 182 -8.69 -15.21 12.49
CA GLU A 182 -8.08 -16.27 11.68
C GLU A 182 -8.76 -16.42 10.32
N LEU A 183 -10.11 -16.32 10.26
CA LEU A 183 -10.83 -16.31 8.99
C LEU A 183 -10.40 -15.12 8.12
N GLN A 184 -10.21 -13.95 8.72
CA GLN A 184 -9.73 -12.76 8.03
C GLN A 184 -8.26 -12.89 7.57
N SER A 185 -7.41 -13.47 8.42
CA SER A 185 -6.01 -13.79 8.12
C SER A 185 -5.90 -14.76 6.94
N PHE A 186 -6.75 -15.80 6.89
CA PHE A 186 -6.84 -16.73 5.77
C PHE A 186 -7.16 -16.00 4.47
N LEU A 187 -8.24 -15.22 4.44
CA LEU A 187 -8.65 -14.46 3.26
C LEU A 187 -7.55 -13.50 2.78
N SER A 188 -6.87 -12.85 3.72
CA SER A 188 -5.74 -11.95 3.44
C SER A 188 -4.50 -12.66 2.88
N LYS A 189 -4.34 -13.96 3.10
CA LYS A 189 -3.21 -14.75 2.58
C LYS A 189 -3.55 -15.48 1.28
N SER A 190 -4.84 -15.67 0.99
CA SER A 190 -5.32 -16.44 -0.15
C SER A 190 -5.87 -15.61 -1.32
N HIS A 191 -5.48 -14.34 -1.43
CA HIS A 191 -5.97 -13.42 -2.47
C HIS A 191 -5.94 -14.04 -3.88
N GLY A 192 -7.07 -13.97 -4.58
CA GLY A 192 -7.25 -14.44 -5.97
C GLY A 192 -7.26 -15.97 -6.16
N ARG A 193 -7.18 -16.76 -5.08
CA ARG A 193 -7.12 -18.23 -5.17
C ARG A 193 -8.49 -18.91 -5.20
N TYR A 194 -9.51 -18.28 -4.63
CA TYR A 194 -10.83 -18.89 -4.42
C TYR A 194 -11.95 -18.10 -5.12
N PRO A 195 -13.12 -18.72 -5.37
CA PRO A 195 -14.24 -18.06 -6.02
C PRO A 195 -14.68 -16.79 -5.28
N ALA A 196 -14.91 -15.70 -6.03
CA ALA A 196 -15.31 -14.41 -5.48
C ALA A 196 -16.59 -14.49 -4.62
N GLN A 197 -17.54 -15.35 -5.00
CA GLN A 197 -18.77 -15.56 -4.24
C GLN A 197 -18.48 -16.14 -2.84
N THR A 198 -17.59 -17.13 -2.74
CA THR A 198 -17.20 -17.74 -1.47
C THR A 198 -16.50 -16.72 -0.57
N THR A 199 -15.55 -15.96 -1.13
CA THR A 199 -14.86 -14.90 -0.40
C THR A 199 -15.83 -13.85 0.13
N ALA A 200 -16.83 -13.44 -0.68
CA ALA A 200 -17.85 -12.49 -0.26
C ALA A 200 -18.74 -13.04 0.87
N GLN A 201 -19.18 -14.30 0.77
CA GLN A 201 -20.00 -14.94 1.80
C GLN A 201 -19.24 -15.13 3.13
N LEU A 202 -17.96 -15.52 3.07
CA LEU A 202 -17.12 -15.65 4.26
C LEU A 202 -16.85 -14.29 4.91
N ASN A 203 -16.63 -13.25 4.11
CA ASN A 203 -16.52 -11.87 4.61
C ASN A 203 -17.82 -11.38 5.28
N ASP A 204 -19.00 -11.65 4.69
CA ASP A 204 -20.29 -11.30 5.29
C ASP A 204 -20.49 -11.98 6.66
N PHE A 205 -20.04 -13.24 6.79
CA PHE A 205 -20.07 -13.95 8.07
C PHE A 205 -19.08 -13.35 9.09
N ILE A 206 -17.84 -13.03 8.68
CA ILE A 206 -16.85 -12.33 9.52
C ILE A 206 -17.42 -11.01 10.03
N SER A 207 -18.05 -10.21 9.16
CA SER A 207 -18.70 -8.95 9.54
C SER A 207 -19.83 -9.19 10.55
N THR A 208 -20.59 -10.27 10.42
CA THR A 208 -21.64 -10.61 11.39
C THR A 208 -21.06 -10.86 12.77
N ILE A 209 -19.95 -11.62 12.85
CA ILE A 209 -19.25 -11.87 14.12
C ILE A 209 -18.81 -10.55 14.76
N GLN A 210 -18.19 -9.68 13.96
CA GLN A 210 -17.60 -8.43 14.43
C GLN A 210 -18.64 -7.41 14.91
N THR A 211 -19.73 -7.23 14.15
CA THR A 211 -20.79 -6.27 14.49
C THR A 211 -21.63 -6.75 15.67
N GLU A 212 -21.92 -8.05 15.80
CA GLU A 212 -22.75 -8.55 16.90
C GLU A 212 -21.97 -8.75 18.21
N LEU A 213 -20.66 -9.07 18.15
CA LEU A 213 -19.86 -9.38 19.34
C LEU A 213 -18.85 -8.30 19.72
N THR A 214 -18.29 -7.56 18.75
CA THR A 214 -17.00 -6.90 18.99
C THR A 214 -17.02 -5.37 19.07
N MET A 215 -17.88 -4.60 18.38
CA MET A 215 -17.45 -3.20 18.15
C MET A 215 -18.47 -2.07 17.98
N THR A 216 -18.05 -0.95 18.56
CA THR A 216 -18.36 0.45 18.24
C THR A 216 -17.93 0.88 16.82
N GLU A 217 -18.69 1.82 16.27
CA GLU A 217 -18.73 2.40 14.91
C GLU A 217 -17.39 2.74 14.21
N TYR A 218 -16.29 2.99 14.94
CA TYR A 218 -15.01 3.41 14.34
C TYR A 218 -14.26 2.30 13.58
N ARG A 219 -14.35 1.04 14.03
CA ARG A 219 -13.63 -0.08 13.36
C ARG A 219 -14.30 -0.53 12.07
N GLU A 220 -15.59 -0.26 11.91
CA GLU A 220 -16.37 -0.64 10.74
C GLU A 220 -16.00 0.17 9.48
N ASN A 221 -15.82 1.50 9.62
CA ASN A 221 -15.43 2.38 8.50
C ASN A 221 -14.08 1.98 7.89
N GLN A 222 -13.13 1.57 8.72
CA GLN A 222 -11.82 1.10 8.25
C GLN A 222 -11.92 -0.24 7.52
N GLN A 223 -12.82 -1.13 7.96
CA GLN A 223 -13.05 -2.42 7.31
C GLN A 223 -13.73 -2.27 5.94
N GLU A 224 -14.67 -1.34 5.78
CA GLU A 224 -15.29 -1.07 4.47
C GLU A 224 -14.31 -0.49 3.45
N LYS A 225 -13.40 0.39 3.90
CA LYS A 225 -12.32 0.90 3.05
C LYS A 225 -11.37 -0.24 2.62
N ALA A 226 -11.05 -1.15 3.55
CA ALA A 226 -10.27 -2.33 3.23
C ALA A 226 -11.00 -3.24 2.23
N ASN A 227 -12.30 -3.49 2.42
CA ASN A 227 -13.12 -4.30 1.52
C ASN A 227 -13.20 -3.69 0.11
N LEU A 228 -13.40 -2.38 -0.01
CA LEU A 228 -13.36 -1.71 -1.32
C LEU A 228 -11.98 -1.77 -1.98
N TYR A 229 -10.90 -1.69 -1.20
CA TYR A 229 -9.57 -1.91 -1.73
C TYR A 229 -9.42 -3.34 -2.28
N PHE A 230 -9.96 -4.35 -1.59
CA PHE A 230 -9.94 -5.74 -2.07
C PHE A 230 -10.80 -5.94 -3.31
N ASP A 231 -12.02 -5.42 -3.34
CA ASP A 231 -12.97 -5.55 -4.45
C ASP A 231 -12.46 -4.97 -5.77
N TYR A 232 -11.58 -3.96 -5.69
CA TYR A 232 -11.03 -3.22 -6.83
C TYR A 232 -9.50 -3.32 -6.92
N TYR A 233 -8.91 -4.32 -6.24
CA TYR A 233 -7.46 -4.45 -6.14
C TYR A 233 -6.81 -4.54 -7.52
N ASP A 234 -7.35 -5.40 -8.39
CA ASP A 234 -6.81 -5.63 -9.73
C ASP A 234 -6.89 -4.37 -10.59
N GLU A 235 -7.99 -3.63 -10.54
CA GLU A 235 -8.15 -2.36 -11.26
C GLU A 235 -7.21 -1.27 -10.74
N ILE A 236 -7.06 -1.16 -9.42
CA ILE A 236 -6.13 -0.23 -8.79
C ILE A 236 -4.70 -0.59 -9.19
N LYS A 237 -4.34 -1.87 -9.19
CA LYS A 237 -3.01 -2.33 -9.60
C LYS A 237 -2.74 -2.15 -11.09
N GLU A 238 -3.72 -2.41 -11.94
CA GLU A 238 -3.60 -2.16 -13.39
C GLU A 238 -3.40 -0.67 -13.65
N ALA A 239 -4.18 0.21 -13.01
CA ALA A 239 -4.04 1.65 -13.12
C ALA A 239 -2.68 2.15 -12.60
N GLN A 240 -2.24 1.64 -11.43
CA GLN A 240 -0.92 1.95 -10.86
C GLN A 240 0.20 1.51 -11.79
N ALA A 241 0.17 0.28 -12.31
CA ALA A 241 1.20 -0.24 -13.20
C ALA A 241 1.25 0.52 -14.54
N ALA A 242 0.09 0.89 -15.10
CA ALA A 242 0.02 1.71 -16.30
C ALA A 242 0.60 3.10 -16.06
N PHE A 243 0.30 3.72 -14.91
CA PHE A 243 0.87 4.99 -14.52
C PHE A 243 2.38 4.91 -14.28
N ASP A 244 2.87 3.89 -13.55
CA ASP A 244 4.28 3.65 -13.31
C ASP A 244 5.06 3.54 -14.62
N LYS A 245 4.51 2.80 -15.60
CA LYS A 245 5.11 2.67 -16.92
C LYS A 245 5.19 4.00 -17.67
N GLN A 246 4.14 4.83 -17.59
CA GLN A 246 4.16 6.17 -18.20
C GLN A 246 5.15 7.09 -17.50
N TRP A 247 5.25 7.00 -16.18
CA TRP A 247 6.22 7.78 -15.40
C TRP A 247 7.66 7.42 -15.75
N ASP A 248 7.97 6.12 -15.86
CA ASP A 248 9.30 5.65 -16.26
C ASP A 248 9.63 6.07 -17.70
N ALA A 249 8.67 5.93 -18.63
CA ALA A 249 8.84 6.40 -20.01
C ALA A 249 9.10 7.92 -20.07
N PHE A 250 8.32 8.71 -19.34
CA PHE A 250 8.52 10.15 -19.23
C PHE A 250 9.91 10.49 -18.66
N ALA A 251 10.39 9.76 -17.64
CA ALA A 251 11.70 10.01 -17.07
C ALA A 251 12.87 9.73 -18.05
N GLU A 252 12.65 8.89 -19.07
CA GLU A 252 13.61 8.60 -20.13
C GLU A 252 13.67 9.69 -21.20
N ASP A 253 12.58 10.44 -21.45
CA ASP A 253 12.50 11.36 -22.60
C ASP A 253 12.00 12.78 -22.28
N TRP A 254 11.76 13.13 -21.01
CA TRP A 254 11.24 14.45 -20.61
C TRP A 254 12.04 15.63 -21.18
N ALA A 255 13.37 15.49 -21.29
CA ALA A 255 14.22 16.58 -21.76
C ALA A 255 14.05 16.80 -23.27
N VAL A 256 13.84 15.72 -24.02
CA VAL A 256 13.52 15.78 -25.46
C VAL A 256 12.15 16.41 -25.66
N GLN A 257 11.15 16.01 -24.87
CA GLN A 257 9.80 16.58 -24.95
C GLN A 257 9.79 18.07 -24.58
N LEU A 258 10.50 18.44 -23.50
CA LEU A 258 10.63 19.84 -23.08
C LEU A 258 11.32 20.69 -24.14
N ALA A 259 12.40 20.19 -24.73
CA ALA A 259 13.10 20.86 -25.83
C ALA A 259 12.16 21.12 -27.02
N GLN A 260 11.37 20.13 -27.43
CA GLN A 260 10.38 20.30 -28.50
C GLN A 260 9.38 21.41 -28.19
N LEU A 261 8.91 21.54 -26.95
CA LEU A 261 8.03 22.64 -26.54
C LEU A 261 8.70 24.03 -26.68
N PHE A 262 9.99 24.13 -26.37
CA PHE A 262 10.75 25.37 -26.59
C PHE A 262 10.92 25.71 -28.08
N ASP A 263 11.22 24.72 -28.93
CA ASP A 263 11.32 24.93 -30.38
C ASP A 263 9.96 25.34 -30.99
N GLU A 264 8.86 24.68 -30.58
CA GLU A 264 7.50 24.95 -31.09
C GLU A 264 6.98 26.33 -30.66
N SER A 265 7.30 26.77 -29.46
CA SER A 265 6.98 28.11 -28.97
C SER A 265 7.87 29.22 -29.54
N GLY A 266 8.99 28.85 -30.20
CA GLY A 266 9.97 29.79 -30.72
C GLY A 266 10.69 30.57 -29.63
N THR A 267 10.89 29.97 -28.46
CA THR A 267 11.53 30.60 -27.29
C THR A 267 12.99 30.16 -27.11
N GLY A 268 13.48 29.22 -27.91
CA GLY A 268 14.88 28.84 -28.00
C GLY A 268 15.17 27.88 -29.15
N GLU A 269 16.46 27.58 -29.35
CA GLU A 269 16.96 26.59 -30.30
C GLU A 269 17.51 25.38 -29.55
N THR A 270 17.10 24.17 -29.94
CA THR A 270 17.54 22.93 -29.31
C THR A 270 18.55 22.14 -30.15
N SER A 271 19.42 21.39 -29.47
CA SER A 271 20.26 20.38 -30.10
C SER A 271 20.46 19.17 -29.18
N THR A 272 20.38 17.96 -29.73
CA THR A 272 20.64 16.73 -28.98
C THR A 272 22.15 16.44 -29.00
N ASN A 273 22.76 16.28 -27.82
CA ASN A 273 24.20 16.04 -27.70
C ASN A 273 24.53 14.57 -27.38
N SER A 274 23.66 13.89 -26.63
CA SER A 274 23.73 12.45 -26.33
C SER A 274 22.33 11.88 -26.05
N ASP A 275 22.22 10.57 -25.85
CA ASP A 275 20.95 9.91 -25.46
C ASP A 275 20.38 10.45 -24.13
N ASN A 276 21.23 11.04 -23.28
CA ASN A 276 20.85 11.50 -21.94
C ASN A 276 20.97 13.02 -21.74
N ASP A 277 21.56 13.75 -22.69
CA ASP A 277 21.76 15.20 -22.55
C ASP A 277 21.19 15.96 -23.77
N VAL A 278 20.23 16.84 -23.50
CA VAL A 278 19.60 17.73 -24.47
C VAL A 278 20.02 19.17 -24.17
N ILE A 279 20.45 19.91 -25.20
CA ILE A 279 20.92 21.29 -25.06
C ILE A 279 19.85 22.24 -25.56
N LEU A 280 19.55 23.27 -24.77
CA LEU A 280 18.68 24.38 -25.12
C LEU A 280 19.47 25.70 -25.06
N THR A 281 19.28 26.55 -26.06
CA THR A 281 19.75 27.94 -26.05
C THR A 281 18.55 28.87 -26.16
N PHE A 282 18.34 29.74 -25.18
CA PHE A 282 17.24 30.71 -25.21
C PHE A 282 17.49 31.82 -26.23
N ASP A 283 16.43 32.29 -26.88
CA ASP A 283 16.53 33.39 -27.83
C ASP A 283 17.04 34.68 -27.16
N GLY A 284 18.15 35.22 -27.67
CA GLY A 284 18.79 36.43 -27.14
C GLY A 284 19.73 36.20 -25.94
N ASN A 285 19.83 34.97 -25.43
CA ASN A 285 20.82 34.56 -24.43
C ASN A 285 21.90 33.68 -25.10
N ARG A 286 23.16 33.83 -24.70
CA ARG A 286 24.26 32.99 -25.22
C ARG A 286 24.55 31.79 -24.36
N ASP A 287 23.98 31.71 -23.16
CA ASP A 287 24.23 30.61 -22.25
C ASP A 287 23.42 29.37 -22.64
N GLN A 288 24.13 28.26 -22.80
CA GLN A 288 23.53 26.96 -23.07
C GLN A 288 23.07 26.30 -21.77
N TRP A 289 21.85 25.77 -21.81
CA TRP A 289 21.25 24.96 -20.77
C TRP A 289 21.26 23.50 -21.19
N ILE A 290 21.66 22.62 -20.29
CA ILE A 290 21.79 21.18 -20.52
C ILE A 290 20.77 20.48 -19.62
N PHE A 291 19.86 19.76 -20.25
CA PHE A 291 18.85 18.93 -19.62
C PHE A 291 19.35 17.50 -19.56
N ARG A 292 19.47 16.95 -18.35
CA ARG A 292 20.00 15.60 -18.11
C ARG A 292 18.86 14.66 -17.76
N GLN A 293 18.57 13.74 -18.67
CA GLN A 293 17.55 12.69 -18.54
C GLN A 293 18.19 11.32 -18.27
N GLY A 294 17.37 10.28 -18.11
CA GLY A 294 17.84 8.90 -17.88
C GLY A 294 18.22 8.56 -16.44
N TYR A 295 18.22 9.55 -15.53
CA TYR A 295 18.41 9.36 -14.08
C TYR A 295 17.23 9.98 -13.32
N PRO A 296 16.14 9.23 -13.07
CA PRO A 296 14.89 9.80 -12.54
C PRO A 296 15.04 10.47 -11.16
N ASP A 297 15.97 9.99 -10.33
CA ASP A 297 16.28 10.60 -9.03
C ASP A 297 17.11 11.89 -9.12
N TRP A 298 17.65 12.18 -10.31
CA TRP A 298 18.61 13.25 -10.58
C TRP A 298 18.33 13.96 -11.92
N ALA A 299 17.07 13.95 -12.36
CA ALA A 299 16.62 14.73 -13.50
C ALA A 299 16.92 16.20 -13.24
N GLY A 300 17.80 16.77 -14.07
CA GLY A 300 18.49 18.01 -13.73
C GLY A 300 18.75 18.91 -14.92
N ILE A 301 18.70 20.21 -14.66
CA ILE A 301 18.90 21.30 -15.60
C ILE A 301 20.11 22.10 -15.14
N THR A 302 21.14 22.21 -15.97
CA THR A 302 22.40 22.88 -15.62
C THR A 302 22.83 23.82 -16.73
N LYS A 303 23.43 24.97 -16.40
CA LYS A 303 24.12 25.79 -17.41
C LYS A 303 25.44 25.13 -17.77
N GLU A 304 25.88 25.24 -19.02
CA GLU A 304 27.21 24.79 -19.45
C GLU A 304 28.32 25.36 -18.53
N ARG A 305 28.15 26.62 -18.12
CA ARG A 305 29.09 27.31 -17.23
C ARG A 305 29.02 26.84 -15.77
N TRP A 306 28.11 25.96 -15.40
CA TRP A 306 28.01 25.42 -14.05
C TRP A 306 28.72 24.08 -13.87
N TRP A 307 29.44 23.64 -14.90
CA TRP A 307 30.17 22.39 -14.86
C TRP A 307 31.65 22.63 -15.12
N ARG A 308 32.50 22.30 -14.14
CA ARG A 308 33.94 22.58 -14.15
C ARG A 308 34.74 21.37 -13.71
N ASN A 309 35.91 21.19 -14.30
CA ASN A 309 36.93 20.27 -13.81
C ASN A 309 37.62 20.91 -12.61
N LYS A 310 37.79 20.19 -11.51
CA LYS A 310 38.40 20.77 -10.31
C LYS A 310 39.90 21.02 -10.45
N ALA A 311 40.59 20.26 -11.30
CA ALA A 311 42.04 20.34 -11.43
C ALA A 311 42.51 21.60 -12.17
N ASP A 312 41.71 22.10 -13.11
CA ASP A 312 42.08 23.25 -13.96
C ASP A 312 40.96 24.27 -14.17
N LEU A 313 39.80 24.07 -13.54
CA LEU A 313 38.61 24.91 -13.67
C LEU A 313 38.14 25.12 -15.12
N SER A 314 38.54 24.23 -16.04
CA SER A 314 38.05 24.27 -17.41
C SER A 314 36.58 23.79 -17.46
N PRO A 315 35.75 24.35 -18.35
CA PRO A 315 34.40 23.83 -18.59
C PRO A 315 34.45 22.36 -19.01
N ILE A 316 33.61 21.53 -18.39
CA ILE A 316 33.48 20.12 -18.77
C ILE A 316 32.42 19.99 -19.85
N SER A 317 32.77 19.32 -20.96
CA SER A 317 31.78 18.84 -21.93
C SER A 317 30.90 17.77 -21.27
N PRO A 318 29.56 17.76 -21.50
CA PRO A 318 28.64 16.77 -20.92
C PRO A 318 29.05 15.30 -21.12
N THR A 319 29.87 15.03 -22.14
CA THR A 319 30.35 13.72 -22.55
C THR A 319 31.61 13.22 -21.82
N ALA A 320 32.21 14.00 -20.92
CA ALA A 320 33.44 13.61 -20.23
C ALA A 320 33.13 12.91 -18.90
N GLU A 321 33.55 11.65 -18.77
CA GLU A 321 33.62 10.97 -17.46
C GLU A 321 34.79 11.59 -16.67
N ALA A 322 34.48 12.55 -15.81
CA ALA A 322 35.45 13.13 -14.89
C ALA A 322 35.02 12.86 -13.45
N ASP A 323 35.78 12.01 -12.75
CA ASP A 323 35.60 11.73 -11.32
C ASP A 323 35.87 12.96 -10.43
N ASP A 324 36.57 13.97 -10.96
CA ASP A 324 36.98 15.17 -10.23
C ASP A 324 36.36 16.45 -10.82
N GLN A 325 35.05 16.57 -10.65
CA GLN A 325 34.24 17.67 -11.18
C GLN A 325 33.50 18.42 -10.07
N ILE A 326 33.23 19.70 -10.33
CA ILE A 326 32.26 20.48 -9.58
C ILE A 326 31.13 20.90 -10.52
N ARG A 327 29.89 20.71 -10.05
CA ARG A 327 28.69 20.91 -10.86
C ARG A 327 27.60 21.57 -10.06
N LEU A 328 26.96 22.58 -10.62
CA LEU A 328 25.73 23.15 -10.09
C LEU A 328 24.56 22.86 -11.04
N ALA A 329 23.40 22.44 -10.51
CA ALA A 329 22.22 22.20 -11.33
C ALA A 329 20.92 22.36 -10.51
N PHE A 330 19.84 22.71 -11.18
CA PHE A 330 18.49 22.58 -10.66
C PHE A 330 18.02 21.14 -10.87
N TYR A 331 17.55 20.48 -9.81
CA TYR A 331 16.98 19.14 -9.89
C TYR A 331 15.52 19.17 -9.53
N HIS A 332 14.68 18.59 -10.38
CA HIS A 332 13.25 18.42 -10.08
C HIS A 332 12.90 17.05 -9.51
N ARG A 333 13.89 16.15 -9.41
CA ARG A 333 13.85 14.89 -8.64
C ARG A 333 12.59 14.05 -8.93
N LEU A 334 12.33 13.70 -10.19
CA LEU A 334 11.11 13.02 -10.64
C LEU A 334 10.64 11.92 -9.67
N ARG A 335 11.51 11.01 -9.24
CA ARG A 335 11.13 9.94 -8.31
C ARG A 335 10.86 10.42 -6.88
N GLN A 336 11.72 11.26 -6.31
CA GLN A 336 11.57 11.72 -4.91
C GLN A 336 10.39 12.67 -4.74
N ASN A 337 10.11 13.49 -5.77
CA ASN A 337 9.03 14.46 -5.76
C ASN A 337 7.73 13.93 -6.38
N ARG A 338 7.66 12.63 -6.72
CA ARG A 338 6.50 12.01 -7.39
C ARG A 338 5.20 12.20 -6.60
N GLU A 339 5.20 11.88 -5.31
CA GLU A 339 3.99 11.98 -4.48
C GLU A 339 3.51 13.43 -4.40
N ARG A 340 4.44 14.37 -4.19
CA ARG A 340 4.14 15.81 -4.16
C ARG A 340 3.57 16.30 -5.48
N ALA A 341 4.14 15.87 -6.62
CA ALA A 341 3.66 16.27 -7.93
C ALA A 341 2.25 15.77 -8.24
N ILE A 342 1.87 14.58 -7.75
CA ILE A 342 0.55 13.97 -8.01
C ILE A 342 -0.51 14.45 -7.02
N ARG A 343 -0.13 14.63 -5.75
CA ARG A 343 -1.05 14.93 -4.65
C ARG A 343 -1.27 16.41 -4.48
N ASP A 344 -0.20 17.18 -4.58
CA ASP A 344 -0.18 18.60 -4.26
C ASP A 344 -0.03 19.44 -5.55
N ASP A 345 -0.08 18.82 -6.73
CA ASP A 345 0.10 19.44 -8.04
C ASP A 345 1.30 20.39 -8.07
N THR A 346 2.42 19.99 -7.46
CA THR A 346 3.57 20.86 -7.21
C THR A 346 4.84 20.33 -7.87
N LEU A 347 5.48 21.17 -8.69
CA LEU A 347 6.84 21.03 -9.20
C LEU A 347 7.82 21.74 -8.25
N GLU A 348 8.90 21.07 -7.87
CA GLU A 348 9.96 21.66 -7.05
C GLU A 348 11.31 21.53 -7.75
N PHE A 349 12.00 22.65 -7.96
CA PHE A 349 13.41 22.68 -8.33
C PHE A 349 14.29 22.87 -7.10
N GLN A 350 15.31 22.03 -6.95
CA GLN A 350 16.33 22.15 -5.92
C GLN A 350 17.66 22.52 -6.58
N LEU A 351 18.24 23.66 -6.21
CA LEU A 351 19.60 23.98 -6.62
C LEU A 351 20.57 23.12 -5.81
N TRP A 352 21.41 22.33 -6.48
CA TRP A 352 22.33 21.39 -5.82
C TRP A 352 23.69 21.33 -6.53
N HIS A 353 24.77 21.27 -5.74
CA HIS A 353 26.15 21.40 -6.19
C HIS A 353 26.92 20.07 -6.34
N GLY A 354 26.24 18.91 -6.37
CA GLY A 354 26.92 17.61 -6.48
C GLY A 354 27.46 17.07 -5.16
N THR A 355 27.68 15.75 -5.09
CA THR A 355 28.38 15.08 -3.96
C THR A 355 29.90 15.20 -4.03
N SER A 356 30.44 15.66 -5.17
CA SER A 356 31.87 15.82 -5.36
C SER A 356 32.40 17.13 -4.78
N SER A 357 31.55 18.06 -4.34
CA SER A 357 31.98 19.32 -3.73
C SER A 357 32.57 19.13 -2.32
N THR A 358 33.49 20.01 -1.92
CA THR A 358 34.07 20.01 -0.57
C THR A 358 33.15 20.77 0.38
N ASP A 359 33.10 20.37 1.66
CA ASP A 359 32.30 21.08 2.69
C ASP A 359 32.57 22.60 2.69
N GLU A 360 33.83 23.01 2.50
CA GLU A 360 34.25 24.42 2.43
C GLU A 360 33.55 25.17 1.28
N PHE A 361 33.50 24.58 0.09
CA PHE A 361 32.76 25.14 -1.04
C PHE A 361 31.26 25.22 -0.74
N GLU A 362 30.65 24.17 -0.17
CA GLU A 362 29.22 24.16 0.10
C GLU A 362 28.80 25.31 1.03
N TYR A 363 29.58 25.54 2.10
CA TYR A 363 29.33 26.64 3.04
C TYR A 363 29.53 28.01 2.39
N ALA A 364 30.64 28.18 1.68
CA ALA A 364 30.99 29.47 1.08
C ALA A 364 30.01 29.85 -0.04
N PHE A 365 29.62 28.90 -0.88
CA PHE A 365 28.61 29.08 -1.93
C PHE A 365 27.24 29.46 -1.35
N ARG A 366 26.76 28.71 -0.34
CA ARG A 366 25.48 29.00 0.33
C ARG A 366 25.45 30.43 0.89
N ASP A 367 26.50 30.82 1.62
CA ASP A 367 26.56 32.12 2.30
C ASP A 367 26.67 33.27 1.30
N ALA A 368 27.47 33.10 0.24
CA ALA A 368 27.57 34.05 -0.85
C ALA A 368 26.22 34.21 -1.59
N LEU A 369 25.54 33.09 -1.86
CA LEU A 369 24.24 33.09 -2.53
C LEU A 369 23.18 33.82 -1.69
N ALA A 370 23.06 33.48 -0.41
CA ALA A 370 22.09 34.13 0.48
C ALA A 370 22.27 35.65 0.51
N LYS A 371 23.52 36.11 0.64
CA LYS A 371 23.84 37.55 0.64
C LYS A 371 23.48 38.25 -0.67
N LYS A 372 23.68 37.60 -1.82
CA LYS A 372 23.35 38.16 -3.13
C LYS A 372 21.86 38.17 -3.39
N VAL A 373 21.15 37.11 -2.98
CA VAL A 373 19.68 37.03 -3.09
C VAL A 373 19.00 38.10 -2.22
N ASP A 374 19.50 38.35 -1.01
CA ASP A 374 19.02 39.46 -0.15
C ASP A 374 19.23 40.85 -0.78
N GLY A 375 20.19 40.96 -1.70
CA GLY A 375 20.55 42.20 -2.40
C GLY A 375 19.85 42.42 -3.74
N LEU A 376 18.97 41.51 -4.18
CA LEU A 376 18.29 41.61 -5.48
C LEU A 376 17.37 42.83 -5.54
N THR A 377 17.45 43.59 -6.64
CA THR A 377 16.73 44.86 -6.79
C THR A 377 15.22 44.66 -6.88
N ARG A 378 14.80 43.56 -7.53
CA ARG A 378 13.39 43.16 -7.65
C ARG A 378 12.91 42.27 -6.49
N GLY A 379 13.80 41.97 -5.54
CA GLY A 379 13.58 40.95 -4.53
C GLY A 379 13.69 39.52 -5.09
N CYS A 380 13.61 38.54 -4.20
CA CYS A 380 13.58 37.13 -4.56
C CYS A 380 12.23 36.80 -5.25
N PRO A 381 12.21 35.99 -6.32
CA PRO A 381 10.96 35.53 -6.92
C PRO A 381 10.07 34.86 -5.87
N GLN A 382 8.75 35.04 -5.96
CA GLN A 382 7.83 34.47 -4.97
C GLN A 382 7.90 32.93 -4.90
N ALA A 383 8.17 32.29 -6.04
CA ALA A 383 8.37 30.85 -6.15
C ALA A 383 9.63 30.36 -5.41
N VAL A 384 10.57 31.25 -5.09
CA VAL A 384 11.92 30.88 -4.61
C VAL A 384 12.06 31.09 -3.11
N THR A 385 12.63 30.09 -2.44
CA THR A 385 12.94 30.10 -1.01
C THR A 385 14.39 29.70 -0.75
N LEU A 386 15.10 30.50 0.05
CA LEU A 386 16.40 30.12 0.61
C LEU A 386 16.20 29.18 1.79
N THR A 387 16.85 28.03 1.77
CA THR A 387 16.62 26.98 2.79
C THR A 387 17.57 27.09 3.99
N GLY A 388 18.69 27.81 3.84
CA GLY A 388 19.80 27.83 4.80
C GLY A 388 20.60 26.52 4.87
N LYS A 389 20.21 25.49 4.11
CA LYS A 389 20.91 24.20 4.04
C LYS A 389 22.08 24.31 3.07
N ARG A 390 23.15 23.56 3.35
CA ARG A 390 24.35 23.53 2.49
C ARG A 390 24.10 22.80 1.17
N GLY A 391 23.45 21.64 1.22
CA GLY A 391 23.24 20.81 0.03
C GLY A 391 22.27 21.43 -0.98
N ASN A 392 21.14 21.94 -0.51
CA ASN A 392 20.09 22.53 -1.34
C ASN A 392 19.77 23.97 -0.91
N PRO A 393 20.69 24.92 -1.13
CA PRO A 393 20.59 26.27 -0.57
C PRO A 393 19.37 27.05 -1.06
N LEU A 394 18.81 26.66 -2.21
CA LEU A 394 17.69 27.31 -2.85
C LEU A 394 16.70 26.27 -3.38
N ILE A 395 15.43 26.50 -3.12
CA ILE A 395 14.29 25.74 -3.66
C ILE A 395 13.39 26.70 -4.43
N ALA A 396 12.92 26.30 -5.61
CA ALA A 396 11.86 26.99 -6.34
C ALA A 396 10.65 26.06 -6.50
N THR A 397 9.45 26.58 -6.33
CA THR A 397 8.21 25.80 -6.35
C THR A 397 7.19 26.41 -7.30
N TYR A 398 6.63 25.57 -8.17
CA TYR A 398 5.68 25.96 -9.20
C TYR A 398 4.47 25.02 -9.17
N ASP A 399 3.30 25.55 -9.51
CA ASP A 399 2.09 24.75 -9.65
C ASP A 399 2.12 24.01 -10.99
N ILE A 400 1.68 22.75 -10.98
CA ILE A 400 1.46 21.94 -12.17
C ILE A 400 0.01 22.19 -12.61
N PRO A 401 -0.24 22.76 -13.81
CA PRO A 401 -1.57 23.17 -14.24
C PRO A 401 -2.41 21.96 -14.71
N VAL A 402 -2.64 20.98 -13.84
CA VAL A 402 -3.31 19.71 -14.18
C VAL A 402 -4.73 19.87 -14.71
N GLU A 403 -5.41 20.99 -14.40
CA GLU A 403 -6.75 21.29 -14.89
C GLU A 403 -6.77 21.83 -16.34
N GLU A 404 -5.62 22.34 -16.83
CA GLU A 404 -5.51 22.94 -18.17
C GLU A 404 -5.14 21.93 -19.26
N TYR A 405 -4.74 20.73 -18.88
CA TYR A 405 -4.26 19.68 -19.79
C TYR A 405 -5.01 18.36 -19.59
N ASP A 406 -5.26 17.66 -20.68
CA ASP A 406 -5.87 16.31 -20.66
C ASP A 406 -4.90 15.21 -20.18
N ASP A 407 -3.59 15.51 -20.16
CA ASP A 407 -2.53 14.60 -19.78
C ASP A 407 -1.61 15.23 -18.73
N PHE A 408 -1.36 14.49 -17.64
CA PHE A 408 -0.56 14.97 -16.51
C PHE A 408 0.89 15.29 -16.90
N PHE A 409 1.51 14.51 -17.79
CA PHE A 409 2.90 14.74 -18.17
C PHE A 409 3.03 15.96 -19.08
N GLN A 410 2.02 16.28 -19.88
CA GLN A 410 1.95 17.55 -20.60
C GLN A 410 1.82 18.75 -19.63
N ALA A 411 0.98 18.64 -18.59
CA ALA A 411 0.93 19.66 -17.54
C ALA A 411 2.28 19.81 -16.82
N TYR A 412 2.93 18.69 -16.51
CA TYR A 412 4.24 18.69 -15.86
C TYR A 412 5.31 19.37 -16.73
N LEU A 413 5.31 19.12 -18.05
CA LEU A 413 6.21 19.78 -18.99
C LEU A 413 5.94 21.28 -19.10
N ALA A 414 4.67 21.70 -19.10
CA ALA A 414 4.32 23.11 -19.08
C ALA A 414 4.86 23.81 -17.82
N ALA A 415 4.69 23.20 -16.65
CA ALA A 415 5.27 23.72 -15.41
C ALA A 415 6.81 23.77 -15.43
N LEU A 416 7.46 22.78 -16.04
CA LEU A 416 8.92 22.81 -16.26
C LEU A 416 9.34 23.97 -17.16
N GLN A 417 8.60 24.19 -18.26
CA GLN A 417 8.86 25.29 -19.20
C GLN A 417 8.68 26.64 -18.51
N ASP A 418 7.55 26.86 -17.84
CA ASP A 418 7.22 28.09 -17.14
C ASP A 418 8.21 28.37 -16.01
N GLY A 419 8.50 27.37 -15.18
CA GLY A 419 9.46 27.52 -14.09
C GLY A 419 10.87 27.82 -14.59
N LEU A 420 11.28 27.23 -15.72
CA LEU A 420 12.58 27.53 -16.31
C LEU A 420 12.61 28.94 -16.94
N LEU A 421 11.55 29.38 -17.62
CA LEU A 421 11.45 30.74 -18.15
C LEU A 421 11.42 31.79 -17.04
N ASP A 422 10.66 31.54 -15.98
CA ASP A 422 10.59 32.39 -14.80
C ASP A 422 11.99 32.59 -14.18
N LEU A 423 12.73 31.50 -13.95
CA LEU A 423 14.07 31.56 -13.39
C LEU A 423 15.09 32.15 -14.36
N ALA A 424 15.15 31.65 -15.60
CA ALA A 424 16.22 31.94 -16.54
C ALA A 424 16.04 33.24 -17.34
N VAL A 425 14.80 33.69 -17.55
CA VAL A 425 14.48 34.84 -18.39
C VAL A 425 13.87 35.97 -17.56
N GLU A 426 12.79 35.72 -16.83
CA GLU A 426 12.07 36.79 -16.11
C GLU A 426 12.85 37.29 -14.89
N HIS A 427 13.49 36.37 -14.18
CA HIS A 427 14.28 36.62 -12.98
C HIS A 427 15.78 36.33 -13.20
N SER A 428 16.31 36.74 -14.35
CA SER A 428 17.73 36.54 -14.71
C SER A 428 18.72 37.08 -13.66
N GLU A 429 18.35 38.10 -12.87
CA GLU A 429 19.17 38.61 -11.76
C GLU A 429 19.45 37.53 -10.69
N LEU A 430 18.53 36.58 -10.48
CA LEU A 430 18.74 35.44 -9.59
C LEU A 430 19.79 34.48 -10.17
N ILE A 431 19.72 34.21 -11.47
CA ILE A 431 20.73 33.39 -12.16
C ILE A 431 22.10 34.08 -12.12
N ASP A 432 22.16 35.40 -12.32
CA ASP A 432 23.39 36.17 -12.18
C ASP A 432 23.96 36.08 -10.76
N ALA A 433 23.10 36.12 -9.73
CA ALA A 433 23.52 35.92 -8.34
C ALA A 433 24.10 34.53 -8.10
N ILE A 434 23.47 33.50 -8.68
CA ILE A 434 23.96 32.11 -8.64
C ILE A 434 25.30 31.99 -9.37
N ASP A 435 25.41 32.54 -10.58
CA ASP A 435 26.62 32.53 -11.41
C ASP A 435 27.80 33.17 -10.66
N GLN A 436 27.59 34.36 -10.09
CA GLN A 436 28.63 35.07 -9.35
C GLN A 436 29.02 34.32 -8.07
N SER A 437 28.05 33.79 -7.32
CA SER A 437 28.35 32.96 -6.13
C SER A 437 29.12 31.71 -6.50
N PHE A 438 28.82 31.08 -7.63
CA PHE A 438 29.54 29.90 -8.08
C PHE A 438 30.99 30.26 -8.42
N GLU A 439 31.19 31.24 -9.30
CA GLU A 439 32.52 31.65 -9.79
C GLU A 439 33.43 32.22 -8.68
N GLU A 440 32.88 33.03 -7.75
CA GLU A 440 33.64 33.56 -6.59
C GLU A 440 34.22 32.45 -5.71
N ASN A 441 33.51 31.32 -5.60
CA ASN A 441 33.89 30.22 -4.72
C ASN A 441 34.68 29.11 -5.42
N LEU A 442 34.87 29.18 -6.74
CA LEU A 442 35.75 28.23 -7.46
C LEU A 442 37.21 28.32 -7.02
N GLN A 443 37.65 29.47 -6.51
CA GLN A 443 39.01 29.68 -5.97
C GLN A 443 39.39 28.74 -4.83
N ILE A 444 38.41 28.10 -4.18
CA ILE A 444 38.65 27.08 -3.14
C ILE A 444 39.37 25.85 -3.72
N PHE A 445 39.31 25.64 -5.04
CA PHE A 445 39.95 24.54 -5.74
C PHE A 445 41.26 24.94 -6.45
N GLU A 446 41.65 26.22 -6.38
CA GLU A 446 42.98 26.72 -6.83
C GLU A 446 44.05 26.48 -5.75
#